data_AF-A0A1H1D704-F1
#
_entry.id   AF-A0A1H1D704-F1
#
_cell.length_a   1.000
_cell.length_b   1.000
_cell.length_c   1.000
_cell.angle_alpha   90.00
_cell.angle_beta   90.00
_cell.angle_gamma   90.00
#
_symmetry.space_group_name_H-M   'P 1'
#
loop_
_entity.id
_entity.type
_entity.pdbx_description
1 polymer ?
#
loop_
_entity_poly.entity_id
_entity_poly.type
_entity_poly.pdbx_seq_one_letter_code
_entity_poly.pdbx_strand_id
1 'polypeptide(L)'
;MMNVQMRSINQTIAIEYLKFFYPPLRNEISQLSAQDNFPGVIQATINYLKNLLQESKINIIAHHIKMMEIIYADGDSYVKDMIENLFVRSFESFKKHTKIQHWKFLYQYMPVSFQVIYNEQQKQDQIFFGK
;
A
#
# COMPACT_ATOMS: atom_id res chain seq x y z
N MET A 1 -4.21 3.96 35.94
CA MET A 1 -4.13 3.28 34.62
C MET A 1 -3.04 3.99 33.84
N MET A 2 -1.95 3.29 33.51
CA MET A 2 -0.92 3.87 32.63
C MET A 2 -1.56 4.08 31.25
N ASN A 3 -1.58 5.33 30.79
CA ASN A 3 -1.75 5.63 29.38
C ASN A 3 -0.53 5.05 28.67
N VAL A 4 -0.66 3.81 28.18
CA VAL A 4 0.26 3.31 27.16
C VAL A 4 -0.05 4.17 25.94
N GLN A 5 0.71 5.25 25.76
CA GLN A 5 0.80 5.91 24.47
C GLN A 5 1.21 4.82 23.49
N MET A 6 0.24 4.30 22.72
CA MET A 6 0.55 3.43 21.59
C MET A 6 1.47 4.26 20.70
N ARG A 7 2.75 3.87 20.66
CA ARG A 7 3.71 4.49 19.76
C ARG A 7 3.22 4.16 18.36
N SER A 8 2.80 5.19 17.63
CA SER A 8 2.41 5.05 16.23
C SER A 8 3.53 4.35 15.45
N ILE A 9 3.15 3.52 14.48
CA ILE A 9 4.07 2.89 13.55
C ILE A 9 4.78 4.00 12.76
N ASN A 10 6.02 4.25 13.11
CA ASN A 10 6.91 5.11 12.34
C ASN A 10 7.61 4.32 11.22
N GLN A 11 8.42 4.99 10.42
CA GLN A 11 9.12 4.39 9.28
C GLN A 11 9.93 3.13 9.66
N THR A 12 10.68 3.19 10.75
CA THR A 12 11.51 2.06 11.22
C THR A 12 10.66 0.85 11.55
N ILE A 13 9.55 1.04 12.26
CA ILE A 13 8.63 -0.06 12.61
C ILE A 13 7.92 -0.57 11.35
N ALA A 14 7.48 0.34 10.47
CA ALA A 14 6.84 -0.01 9.21
C ALA A 14 7.74 -0.88 8.33
N ILE A 15 9.03 -0.55 8.23
CA ILE A 15 10.03 -1.34 7.49
C ILE A 15 10.11 -2.78 7.99
N GLU A 16 10.10 -2.99 9.31
CA GLU A 16 10.15 -4.35 9.87
C GLU A 16 8.87 -5.15 9.58
N TYR A 17 7.70 -4.50 9.66
CA TYR A 17 6.45 -5.11 9.18
C TYR A 17 6.54 -5.48 7.69
N LEU A 18 7.05 -4.60 6.84
CA LEU A 18 7.18 -4.88 5.41
C LEU A 18 8.17 -6.02 5.12
N LYS A 19 9.29 -6.13 5.84
CA LYS A 19 10.20 -7.29 5.72
C LYS A 19 9.56 -8.60 6.15
N PHE A 20 8.62 -8.56 7.10
CA PHE A 20 7.87 -9.72 7.55
C PHE A 20 6.76 -10.10 6.55
N PHE A 21 5.97 -9.12 6.10
CA PHE A 21 4.88 -9.33 5.16
C PHE A 21 5.36 -9.68 3.74
N TYR A 22 6.54 -9.22 3.33
CA TYR A 22 7.10 -9.45 2.01
C TYR A 22 8.46 -10.16 2.08
N PRO A 23 8.52 -11.45 2.48
CA PRO A 23 9.79 -12.18 2.54
C PRO A 23 10.62 -12.12 1.24
N PRO A 24 10.03 -12.19 0.03
CA PRO A 24 10.79 -12.06 -1.22
C PRO A 24 11.49 -10.71 -1.40
N LEU A 25 10.99 -9.65 -0.76
CA LEU A 25 11.53 -8.29 -0.87
C LEU A 25 12.49 -7.94 0.26
N ARG A 26 12.73 -8.84 1.22
CA ARG A 26 13.49 -8.51 2.45
C ARG A 26 14.85 -7.88 2.16
N ASN A 27 15.58 -8.37 1.15
CA ASN A 27 16.90 -7.83 0.78
C ASN A 27 16.79 -6.44 0.17
N GLU A 28 15.87 -6.24 -0.78
CA GLU A 28 15.63 -4.95 -1.42
C GLU A 28 15.15 -3.90 -0.40
N ILE A 29 14.19 -4.27 0.45
CA ILE A 29 13.71 -3.41 1.55
C ILE A 29 14.87 -3.02 2.48
N SER A 30 15.73 -3.97 2.85
CA SER A 30 16.88 -3.69 3.71
C SER A 30 17.88 -2.73 3.06
N GLN A 31 18.15 -2.89 1.76
CA GLN A 31 19.06 -2.02 1.02
C GLN A 31 18.51 -0.59 0.88
N LEU A 32 17.21 -0.44 0.58
CA LEU A 32 16.55 0.86 0.47
C LEU A 32 16.45 1.55 1.84
N SER A 33 16.14 0.78 2.88
CA SER A 33 16.06 1.30 4.25
C SER A 33 17.41 1.80 4.77
N ALA A 34 18.52 1.14 4.39
CA ALA A 34 19.87 1.60 4.74
C ALA A 34 20.26 2.94 4.09
N GLN A 35 19.47 3.41 3.12
CA GLN A 35 19.63 4.69 2.43
C GLN A 35 18.54 5.69 2.83
N ASP A 36 17.82 5.44 3.93
CA ASP A 36 16.67 6.23 4.40
C ASP A 36 15.58 6.42 3.33
N ASN A 37 15.46 5.47 2.39
CA ASN A 37 14.56 5.56 1.24
C ASN A 37 13.24 4.82 1.49
N PHE A 38 12.45 5.29 2.45
CA PHE A 38 11.12 4.73 2.73
C PHE A 38 10.14 4.81 1.53
N PRO A 39 10.10 5.91 0.74
CA PRO A 39 9.29 5.94 -0.49
C PRO A 39 9.67 4.83 -1.47
N GLY A 40 10.97 4.55 -1.62
CA GLY A 40 11.49 3.45 -2.42
C GLY A 40 11.05 2.09 -1.89
N VAL A 41 11.02 1.89 -0.57
CA VAL A 41 10.48 0.68 0.06
C VAL A 41 9.01 0.48 -0.33
N ILE A 42 8.18 1.51 -0.22
CA ILE A 42 6.76 1.43 -0.64
C ILE A 42 6.68 1.13 -2.15
N GLN A 43 7.51 1.78 -2.98
CA GLN A 43 7.55 1.52 -4.42
C GLN A 43 7.93 0.07 -4.76
N ALA A 44 8.89 -0.53 -4.06
CA ALA A 44 9.25 -1.94 -4.22
C ALA A 44 8.06 -2.86 -3.93
N THR A 45 7.30 -2.58 -2.86
CA THR A 45 6.08 -3.34 -2.55
C THR A 45 5.04 -3.21 -3.66
N ILE A 46 4.83 -2.01 -4.22
CA ILE A 46 3.90 -1.79 -5.33
C ILE A 46 4.34 -2.56 -6.57
N ASN A 47 5.64 -2.54 -6.90
CA ASN A 47 6.18 -3.26 -8.05
C ASN A 47 5.98 -4.77 -7.92
N TYR A 48 6.20 -5.31 -6.72
CA TYR A 48 5.89 -6.70 -6.42
C TYR A 48 4.42 -7.05 -6.65
N LEU A 49 3.49 -6.21 -6.16
CA LEU A 49 2.06 -6.41 -6.41
C LEU A 49 1.69 -6.31 -7.89
N LYS A 50 2.34 -5.44 -8.67
CA LYS A 50 2.16 -5.37 -10.14
C LYS A 50 2.60 -6.66 -10.83
N ASN A 51 3.71 -7.26 -10.40
CA ASN A 51 4.16 -8.54 -10.95
C ASN A 51 3.14 -9.66 -10.64
N LEU A 52 2.65 -9.73 -9.40
CA LEU A 52 1.57 -10.65 -9.04
C LEU A 52 0.29 -10.42 -9.86
N LEU A 53 0.01 -9.17 -10.25
CA LEU A 53 -1.17 -8.83 -11.05
C LEU A 53 -1.05 -9.38 -12.47
N GLN A 54 0.14 -9.29 -13.07
CA GLN A 54 0.44 -9.89 -14.38
C GLN A 54 0.32 -11.42 -14.34
N GLU A 55 0.70 -12.04 -13.22
CA GLU A 55 0.56 -13.47 -12.97
C GLU A 55 -0.86 -13.88 -12.55
N SER A 56 -1.83 -12.95 -12.53
CA SER A 56 -3.21 -13.18 -12.08
C SER A 56 -3.33 -13.76 -10.65
N LYS A 57 -2.35 -13.50 -9.78
CA LYS A 57 -2.33 -13.94 -8.37
C LYS A 57 -3.15 -13.01 -7.47
N ILE A 58 -4.41 -12.78 -7.84
CA ILE A 58 -5.30 -11.76 -7.25
C ILE A 58 -5.52 -11.95 -5.76
N ASN A 59 -5.67 -13.19 -5.28
CA ASN A 59 -5.87 -13.49 -3.86
C ASN A 59 -4.66 -13.07 -3.01
N ILE A 60 -3.45 -13.21 -3.53
CA ILE A 60 -2.21 -12.84 -2.83
C ILE A 60 -2.12 -11.31 -2.72
N ILE A 61 -2.49 -10.60 -3.79
CA ILE A 61 -2.55 -9.13 -3.77
C ILE A 61 -3.56 -8.65 -2.73
N ALA A 62 -4.77 -9.21 -2.70
CA ALA A 62 -5.79 -8.84 -1.73
C ALA A 62 -5.32 -9.03 -0.28
N HIS A 63 -4.57 -10.11 0.00
CA HIS A 63 -3.95 -10.32 1.30
C HIS A 63 -2.93 -9.22 1.64
N HIS A 64 -2.03 -8.87 0.72
CA HIS A 64 -1.04 -7.82 0.95
C HIS A 64 -1.65 -6.42 1.11
N ILE A 65 -2.74 -6.12 0.41
CA ILE A 65 -3.49 -4.85 0.61
C ILE A 65 -4.00 -4.77 2.06
N LYS A 66 -4.52 -5.88 2.62
CA LYS A 66 -4.92 -5.92 4.03
C LYS A 66 -3.74 -5.76 4.98
N MET A 67 -2.59 -6.36 4.67
CA MET A 67 -1.39 -6.20 5.50
C MET A 67 -0.88 -4.76 5.50
N MET A 68 -0.96 -4.05 4.37
CA MET A 68 -0.62 -2.63 4.31
C MET A 68 -1.57 -1.77 5.14
N GLU A 69 -2.84 -2.16 5.27
CA GLU A 69 -3.79 -1.43 6.10
C GLU A 69 -3.47 -1.52 7.60
N ILE A 70 -2.88 -2.62 8.07
CA ILE A 70 -2.37 -2.74 9.44
C ILE A 70 -1.31 -1.66 9.72
N ILE A 71 -0.39 -1.46 8.78
CA ILE A 71 0.66 -0.42 8.88
C ILE A 71 0.01 0.97 8.84
N TYR A 72 -0.97 1.15 7.95
CA TYR A 72 -1.67 2.42 7.79
C TYR A 72 -2.47 2.83 9.03
N ALA A 73 -3.23 1.90 9.62
CA ALA A 73 -4.13 2.19 10.74
C ALA A 73 -3.38 2.83 11.93
N ASP A 74 -2.26 2.22 12.30
CA ASP A 74 -1.42 2.65 13.42
C ASP A 74 -0.26 3.56 13.01
N GLY A 75 -0.13 3.88 11.71
CA GLY A 75 0.92 4.72 11.15
C GLY A 75 0.96 6.13 11.72
N ASP A 76 2.17 6.70 11.84
CA ASP A 76 2.33 8.14 12.03
C ASP A 76 1.92 8.92 10.77
N SER A 77 1.91 10.26 10.85
CA SER A 77 1.47 11.10 9.75
C SER A 77 2.30 10.90 8.48
N TYR A 78 3.61 10.66 8.61
CA TYR A 78 4.47 10.46 7.46
C TYR A 78 4.23 9.09 6.80
N VAL A 79 4.12 8.02 7.59
CA VAL A 79 3.83 6.67 7.08
C VAL A 79 2.47 6.65 6.38
N LYS A 80 1.45 7.29 6.97
CA LYS A 80 0.12 7.42 6.38
C LYS A 80 0.18 8.16 5.04
N ASP A 81 0.83 9.33 5.00
CA ASP A 81 0.98 10.13 3.79
C ASP A 81 1.66 9.34 2.66
N MET A 82 2.73 8.58 2.97
CA MET A 82 3.41 7.74 1.97
C MET A 82 2.53 6.59 1.45
N ILE A 83 1.75 5.94 2.33
CA ILE A 83 0.83 4.88 1.92
C ILE A 83 -0.30 5.45 1.03
N GLU A 84 -0.86 6.60 1.38
CA GLU A 84 -1.93 7.23 0.60
C GLU A 84 -1.45 7.64 -0.79
N ASN A 85 -0.32 8.36 -0.85
CA ASN A 85 0.16 8.98 -2.07
C ASN A 85 0.90 8.02 -3.02
N LEU A 86 1.45 6.93 -2.50
CA LEU A 86 2.14 5.93 -3.34
C LEU A 86 1.30 4.66 -3.47
N PHE A 87 0.99 4.01 -2.36
CA PHE A 87 0.37 2.68 -2.37
C PHE A 87 -1.09 2.72 -2.82
N VAL A 88 -1.95 3.52 -2.17
CA VAL A 88 -3.36 3.64 -2.56
C VAL A 88 -3.48 4.25 -3.95
N ARG A 89 -2.68 5.28 -4.25
CA ARG A 89 -2.63 5.89 -5.58
C ARG A 89 -2.31 4.90 -6.69
N SER A 90 -1.48 3.90 -6.41
CA SER A 90 -1.12 2.85 -7.39
C SER A 90 -2.30 1.98 -7.84
N PHE A 91 -3.41 1.95 -7.08
CA PHE A 91 -4.58 1.15 -7.45
C PHE A 91 -5.23 1.58 -8.76
N GLU A 92 -5.12 2.85 -9.14
CA GLU A 92 -5.59 3.29 -10.46
C GLU A 92 -4.77 2.67 -11.59
N SER A 93 -3.46 2.48 -11.37
CA SER A 93 -2.62 1.70 -12.28
C SER A 93 -3.07 0.24 -12.31
N PHE A 94 -3.40 -0.37 -11.16
CA PHE A 94 -3.83 -1.76 -11.12
C PHE A 94 -5.13 -1.97 -11.90
N LYS A 95 -6.11 -1.07 -11.71
CA LYS A 95 -7.38 -1.07 -12.43
C LYS A 95 -7.18 -1.01 -13.95
N LYS A 96 -6.27 -0.17 -14.44
CA LYS A 96 -5.95 -0.03 -15.88
C LYS A 96 -5.29 -1.25 -16.49
N HIS A 97 -4.52 -2.00 -15.70
CA HIS A 97 -3.69 -3.12 -16.19
C HIS A 97 -4.22 -4.50 -15.79
N THR A 98 -5.47 -4.60 -15.34
CA THR A 98 -6.10 -5.88 -14.98
C THR A 98 -7.45 -6.05 -15.65
N LYS A 99 -7.93 -7.30 -15.70
CA LYS A 99 -9.28 -7.59 -16.18
C LYS A 99 -10.31 -6.98 -15.22
N ILE A 100 -11.41 -6.43 -15.75
CA ILE A 100 -12.45 -5.79 -14.92
C ILE A 100 -12.94 -6.68 -13.77
N GLN A 101 -13.06 -7.99 -14.01
CA GLN A 101 -13.45 -8.98 -12.98
C GLN A 101 -12.41 -9.11 -11.86
N HIS A 102 -11.12 -9.06 -12.18
CA HIS A 102 -10.05 -9.07 -11.18
C HIS A 102 -10.01 -7.76 -10.39
N TRP A 103 -10.23 -6.63 -11.05
CA TRP A 103 -10.36 -5.34 -10.37
C TRP A 103 -11.55 -5.33 -9.41
N LYS A 104 -12.74 -5.78 -9.84
CA LYS A 104 -13.93 -5.89 -8.99
C LYS A 104 -13.65 -6.72 -7.74
N PHE A 105 -12.96 -7.85 -7.91
CA PHE A 105 -12.54 -8.69 -6.80
C PHE A 105 -11.57 -7.95 -5.86
N LEU A 106 -10.49 -7.34 -6.38
CA LEU A 106 -9.55 -6.56 -5.56
C LEU A 106 -10.24 -5.45 -4.79
N TYR A 107 -11.11 -4.69 -5.46
CA TYR A 107 -11.86 -3.59 -4.85
C TYR A 107 -12.81 -4.09 -3.76
N GLN A 108 -13.51 -5.21 -3.97
CA GLN A 108 -14.39 -5.80 -2.96
C GLN A 108 -13.65 -6.19 -1.67
N TYR A 109 -12.42 -6.69 -1.78
CA TYR A 109 -11.61 -7.09 -0.62
C TYR A 109 -10.66 -6.01 -0.12
N MET A 110 -10.64 -4.84 -0.76
CA MET A 110 -9.88 -3.68 -0.33
C MET A 110 -10.46 -3.15 0.99
N PRO A 111 -9.63 -2.82 2.00
CA PRO A 111 -10.07 -2.18 3.22
C PRO A 111 -10.85 -0.89 2.94
N VAL A 112 -11.88 -0.63 3.75
CA VAL A 112 -12.78 0.52 3.55
C VAL A 112 -12.03 1.84 3.60
N SER A 113 -11.05 1.97 4.50
CA SER A 113 -10.16 3.14 4.59
C SER A 113 -9.50 3.45 3.25
N PHE A 114 -8.90 2.44 2.61
CA PHE A 114 -8.29 2.59 1.30
C PHE A 114 -9.28 2.84 0.17
N GLN A 115 -10.49 2.25 0.21
CA GLN A 115 -11.54 2.56 -0.77
C GLN A 115 -11.95 4.04 -0.70
N VAL A 116 -12.12 4.58 0.51
CA VAL A 116 -12.48 6.00 0.70
C VAL A 116 -11.41 6.90 0.10
N ILE A 117 -10.14 6.66 0.43
CA ILE A 117 -9.01 7.45 -0.06
C ILE A 117 -8.89 7.34 -1.59
N TYR A 118 -8.95 6.12 -2.13
CA TYR A 118 -8.90 5.90 -3.58
C TYR A 118 -10.03 6.63 -4.31
N ASN A 119 -11.28 6.53 -3.82
CA ASN A 119 -12.42 7.20 -4.44
C ASN A 119 -12.31 8.72 -4.38
N GLU A 120 -11.78 9.26 -3.29
CA GLU A 120 -11.52 10.70 -3.19
C GLU A 120 -10.46 11.13 -4.18
N GLN A 121 -9.34 10.40 -4.29
CA GLN A 121 -8.31 10.65 -5.31
C GLN A 121 -8.89 10.61 -6.74
N GLN A 122 -9.83 9.70 -7.04
CA GLN A 122 -10.50 9.66 -8.35
C GLN A 122 -11.38 10.89 -8.60
N LYS A 123 -12.13 11.36 -7.60
CA LYS A 123 -12.92 12.60 -7.73
C LYS A 123 -12.02 13.81 -7.98
N GLN A 124 -10.91 13.91 -7.24
CA GLN A 124 -9.95 15.00 -7.42
C GLN A 124 -9.32 14.94 -8.81
N ASP A 125 -8.95 13.75 -9.30
CA ASP A 125 -8.45 13.59 -10.67
C ASP A 125 -9.46 14.06 -11.72
N GLN A 126 -10.74 13.73 -11.53
CA GLN A 126 -11.82 14.16 -12.42
C GLN A 126 -12.02 15.68 -12.41
N ILE A 127 -11.92 16.32 -11.24
CA ILE A 127 -12.04 17.78 -11.07
C ILE A 127 -10.86 18.51 -11.70
N PHE A 128 -9.63 18.07 -11.41
CA PHE A 128 -8.42 18.80 -11.82
C PHE A 128 -7.92 18.45 -13.22
N PHE A 129 -8.18 17.23 -13.71
CA PHE A 129 -7.63 16.75 -14.98
C PHE A 129 -8.69 16.31 -15.98
N GLY A 130 -9.98 16.28 -15.61
CA GLY A 130 -11.05 15.84 -16.49
C GLY A 130 -10.98 14.36 -16.90
N LYS A 131 -10.26 13.56 -16.12
CA LYS A 131 -10.01 12.12 -16.36
C LYS A 131 -10.89 11.22 -15.53
#